data_AF-A0A7X7LKG7-F1
#
_entry.id   AF-A0A7X7LKG7-F1
#
_cell.length_a   1.000
_cell.length_b   1.000
_cell.length_c   1.000
_cell.angle_alpha   90.00
_cell.angle_beta   90.00
_cell.angle_gamma   90.00
#
_symmetry.space_group_name_H-M   'P 1'
#
loop_
_entity.id
_entity.type
_entity.pdbx_description
1 polymer ?
#
loop_
_entity_poly.entity_id
_entity_poly.type
_entity_poly.pdbx_seq_one_letter_code
_entity_poly.pdbx_strand_id
1 'polypeptide(L)'
;MTIKTVLPILFSIMLNFQLTAQMQPYHIKNIAEGLIPEADVVIRQFDYKVQVTKQDATKTHFKKAITILNKNGLDHADLVVLYNKGDQVKIISAKVFNKNGELLNKIKNKDIEDFSATGQETMISDDRVLHYSPPYSEFPFTVEYEYEVSNKNTFFSVIFPSFPANVSIENAKLEITSPPIMNF
;
A
#
# COMPACT_ATOMS: atom_id res chain seq x y z
N MET A 1 39.34 -41.74 -22.57
CA MET A 1 38.90 -41.12 -21.30
C MET A 1 37.44 -41.51 -21.11
N THR A 2 37.19 -42.40 -20.15
CA THR A 2 35.97 -43.21 -20.03
C THR A 2 34.79 -42.38 -19.50
N ILE A 3 33.59 -42.66 -20.04
CA ILE A 3 32.30 -42.04 -19.66
C ILE A 3 32.06 -41.98 -18.13
N LYS A 4 32.71 -42.84 -17.35
CA LYS A 4 32.63 -42.89 -15.88
C LYS A 4 33.23 -41.67 -15.16
N THR A 5 34.18 -40.94 -15.76
CA THR A 5 34.78 -39.73 -15.14
C THR A 5 34.08 -38.42 -15.50
N VAL A 6 33.19 -38.42 -16.50
CA VAL A 6 32.43 -37.21 -16.91
C VAL A 6 31.15 -37.04 -16.08
N LEU A 7 30.57 -38.15 -15.60
CA LEU A 7 29.33 -38.17 -14.82
C LEU A 7 29.39 -37.46 -13.46
N PRO A 8 30.48 -37.53 -12.64
CA PRO A 8 30.54 -36.78 -11.39
C PRO A 8 30.81 -35.28 -11.59
N ILE A 9 31.38 -34.89 -12.74
CA ILE A 9 31.67 -33.48 -13.06
C ILE A 9 30.39 -32.75 -13.47
N LEU A 10 29.46 -33.44 -14.15
CA LEU A 10 28.15 -32.88 -14.50
C LEU A 10 27.21 -32.73 -13.29
N PHE A 11 27.39 -33.57 -12.25
CA PHE A 11 26.60 -33.50 -11.01
C PHE A 11 27.00 -32.33 -10.10
N SER A 12 28.29 -31.92 -10.10
CA SER A 12 28.77 -30.79 -9.30
C SER A 12 28.39 -29.40 -9.85
N ILE A 13 27.92 -29.30 -11.09
CA ILE A 13 27.49 -28.01 -11.68
C ILE A 13 26.02 -27.69 -11.37
N MET A 14 25.22 -28.67 -10.92
CA MET A 14 23.79 -28.49 -10.63
C MET A 14 23.48 -27.94 -9.22
N LEU A 15 24.48 -27.72 -8.37
CA LEU A 15 24.28 -27.37 -6.95
C LEU A 15 24.52 -25.90 -6.60
N ASN A 16 24.21 -24.97 -7.51
CA ASN A 16 24.18 -23.53 -7.23
C ASN A 16 22.77 -22.93 -7.45
N PHE A 17 21.73 -23.68 -7.10
CA PHE A 17 20.42 -23.06 -6.84
C PHE A 17 20.53 -22.31 -5.51
N GLN A 18 21.04 -21.08 -5.55
CA GLN A 18 20.84 -20.16 -4.44
C GLN A 18 19.33 -19.94 -4.34
N LEU A 19 18.70 -20.63 -3.38
CA LEU A 19 17.36 -20.32 -2.90
C LEU A 19 17.44 -18.91 -2.34
N THR A 20 17.15 -17.92 -3.17
CA THR A 20 16.74 -16.62 -2.63
C THR A 20 15.40 -16.90 -1.96
N ALA A 21 15.41 -17.05 -0.64
CA ALA A 21 14.18 -16.99 0.13
C ALA A 21 13.52 -15.67 -0.26
N GLN A 22 12.43 -15.73 -1.01
CA GLN A 22 11.68 -14.55 -1.37
C GLN A 22 11.22 -13.95 -0.06
N MET A 23 11.83 -12.82 0.32
CA MET A 23 11.51 -12.14 1.56
C MET A 23 10.01 -11.88 1.55
N GLN A 24 9.27 -12.54 2.44
CA GLN A 24 7.82 -12.35 2.59
C GLN A 24 7.66 -11.10 3.45
N PRO A 25 7.45 -9.92 2.85
CA PRO A 25 7.65 -8.64 3.55
C PRO A 25 6.67 -8.46 4.72
N TYR A 26 5.54 -9.17 4.70
CA TYR A 26 4.43 -8.99 5.63
C TYR A 26 4.10 -10.22 6.47
N HIS A 27 5.03 -11.17 6.64
CA HIS A 27 4.83 -12.25 7.60
C HIS A 27 4.55 -11.66 9.00
N ILE A 28 3.52 -12.13 9.70
CA ILE A 28 3.09 -11.54 11.00
C ILE A 28 4.17 -11.65 12.07
N LYS A 29 4.93 -12.74 12.11
CA LYS A 29 6.09 -12.91 13.00
C LYS A 29 7.15 -11.81 12.87
N ASN A 30 7.13 -11.03 11.79
CA ASN A 30 8.03 -9.88 11.61
C ASN A 30 7.46 -8.60 12.24
N ILE A 31 6.24 -8.62 12.79
CA ILE A 31 5.68 -7.52 13.59
C ILE A 31 6.36 -7.56 14.96
N ALA A 32 6.86 -6.41 15.42
CA ALA A 32 7.45 -6.32 16.75
C ALA A 32 6.38 -6.67 17.82
N GLU A 33 6.73 -7.54 18.77
CA GLU A 33 5.77 -8.07 19.75
C GLU A 33 5.01 -6.99 20.52
N GLY A 34 5.63 -5.83 20.78
CA GLY A 34 5.00 -4.70 21.47
C GLY A 34 3.91 -3.97 20.69
N LEU A 35 3.71 -4.27 19.40
CA LEU A 35 2.74 -3.60 18.53
C LEU A 35 1.43 -4.38 18.36
N ILE A 36 1.38 -5.61 18.83
CA ILE A 36 0.22 -6.52 18.71
C ILE A 36 -0.76 -6.40 19.89
N PRO A 37 -0.32 -6.28 21.16
CA PRO A 37 -1.23 -6.17 22.29
C PRO A 37 -2.22 -5.02 22.09
N GLU A 38 -3.51 -5.30 22.28
CA GLU A 38 -4.63 -4.34 22.18
C GLU A 38 -4.84 -3.71 20.79
N ALA A 39 -4.01 -4.04 19.80
CA ALA A 39 -4.16 -3.57 18.44
C ALA A 39 -5.16 -4.44 17.65
N ASP A 40 -6.08 -3.79 16.96
CA ASP A 40 -6.91 -4.42 15.93
C ASP A 40 -6.19 -4.39 14.56
N VAL A 41 -5.25 -3.44 14.41
CA VAL A 41 -4.55 -3.15 13.16
C VAL A 41 -3.11 -2.73 13.44
N VAL A 42 -2.18 -3.19 12.59
CA VAL A 42 -0.80 -2.70 12.57
C VAL A 42 -0.48 -2.12 11.20
N ILE A 43 -0.14 -0.84 11.14
CA ILE A 43 0.39 -0.18 9.95
C ILE A 43 1.87 -0.53 9.84
N ARG A 44 2.18 -1.47 8.93
CA ARG A 44 3.53 -1.99 8.69
C ARG A 44 4.42 -0.96 8.00
N GLN A 45 3.82 -0.22 7.07
CA GLN A 45 4.48 0.81 6.30
C GLN A 45 3.48 1.91 5.96
N PHE A 46 3.90 3.16 6.11
CA PHE A 46 3.18 4.35 5.67
C PHE A 46 4.17 5.33 5.05
N ASP A 47 4.18 5.42 3.72
CA ASP A 47 4.96 6.42 2.99
C ASP A 47 4.00 7.42 2.34
N TYR A 48 4.17 8.69 2.70
CA TYR A 48 3.45 9.81 2.12
C TYR A 48 4.47 10.79 1.53
N LYS A 49 4.49 10.92 0.21
CA LYS A 49 5.43 11.82 -0.47
C LYS A 49 4.67 12.86 -1.25
N VAL A 50 4.92 14.13 -0.95
CA VAL A 50 4.38 15.26 -1.69
C VAL A 50 5.50 15.90 -2.50
N GLN A 51 5.27 16.06 -3.79
CA GLN A 51 6.15 16.79 -4.68
C GLN A 51 5.39 17.99 -5.24
N VAL A 52 5.82 19.20 -4.86
CA VAL A 52 5.42 20.42 -5.55
C VAL A 52 6.20 20.46 -6.86
N THR A 53 5.50 20.35 -7.97
CA THR A 53 6.12 20.29 -9.31
C THR A 53 6.23 21.68 -9.93
N LYS A 54 5.22 22.53 -9.71
CA LYS A 54 5.12 23.94 -10.15
C LYS A 54 4.22 24.71 -9.17
N GLN A 55 4.12 26.03 -9.34
CA GLN A 55 3.32 26.93 -8.50
C GLN A 55 1.87 26.47 -8.29
N ASP A 56 1.28 25.77 -9.26
CA ASP A 56 -0.10 25.26 -9.21
C ASP A 56 -0.17 23.75 -9.52
N ALA A 57 0.83 22.96 -9.15
CA ALA A 57 0.77 21.52 -9.41
C ALA A 57 1.52 20.70 -8.37
N THR A 58 0.80 19.78 -7.72
CA THR A 58 1.38 18.79 -6.81
C THR A 58 1.19 17.38 -7.34
N LYS A 59 2.14 16.52 -6.98
CA LYS A 59 2.05 15.08 -7.16
C LYS A 59 2.27 14.43 -5.79
N THR A 60 1.27 13.67 -5.35
CA THR A 60 1.33 12.92 -4.09
C THR A 60 1.48 11.45 -4.41
N HIS A 61 2.50 10.81 -3.86
CA HIS A 61 2.67 9.36 -3.87
C HIS A 61 2.34 8.82 -2.48
N PHE A 62 1.51 7.78 -2.46
CA PHE A 62 1.08 7.11 -1.25
C PHE A 62 1.43 5.64 -1.36
N LYS A 63 2.05 5.09 -0.31
CA LYS A 63 2.20 3.64 -0.12
C LYS A 63 1.87 3.28 1.31
N LYS A 64 0.94 2.35 1.51
CA LYS A 64 0.55 1.88 2.83
C LYS A 64 0.39 0.37 2.84
N ALA A 65 0.98 -0.27 3.83
CA ALA A 65 0.78 -1.68 4.14
C ALA A 65 0.20 -1.83 5.55
N ILE A 66 -0.90 -2.57 5.65
CA ILE A 66 -1.70 -2.66 6.87
C ILE A 66 -2.01 -4.13 7.16
N THR A 67 -1.55 -4.64 8.30
CA THR A 67 -1.97 -5.95 8.80
C THR A 67 -3.22 -5.79 9.65
N ILE A 68 -4.30 -6.45 9.25
CA ILE A 68 -5.56 -6.51 10.00
C ILE A 68 -5.51 -7.73 10.91
N LEU A 69 -5.48 -7.49 12.23
CA LEU A 69 -5.27 -8.55 13.22
C LEU A 69 -6.56 -9.32 13.54
N ASN A 70 -7.70 -8.62 13.51
CA ASN A 70 -9.00 -9.21 13.82
C ASN A 70 -10.16 -8.42 13.16
N LYS A 71 -11.38 -8.91 13.38
CA LYS A 71 -12.61 -8.37 12.78
C LYS A 71 -12.88 -6.88 13.05
N ASN A 72 -12.43 -6.34 14.20
CA ASN A 72 -12.68 -4.95 14.57
C ASN A 72 -11.86 -3.97 13.72
N GLY A 73 -10.76 -4.45 13.11
CA GLY A 73 -9.89 -3.66 12.25
C GLY A 73 -10.29 -3.66 10.78
N LEU A 74 -11.36 -4.37 10.39
CA LEU A 74 -11.71 -4.64 9.00
C LEU A 74 -11.90 -3.38 8.15
N ASP A 75 -12.50 -2.33 8.71
CA ASP A 75 -12.75 -1.08 7.99
C ASP A 75 -11.45 -0.41 7.51
N HIS A 76 -10.30 -0.73 8.13
CA HIS A 76 -8.99 -0.26 7.69
C HIS A 76 -8.43 -1.02 6.48
N ALA A 77 -9.05 -2.13 6.07
CA ALA A 77 -8.62 -2.91 4.91
C ALA A 77 -9.01 -2.26 3.58
N ASP A 78 -9.99 -1.36 3.59
CA ASP A 78 -10.51 -0.70 2.40
C ASP A 78 -9.47 0.24 1.77
N LEU A 79 -9.42 0.22 0.44
CA LEU A 79 -8.83 1.31 -0.32
C LEU A 79 -9.86 2.42 -0.42
N VAL A 80 -9.53 3.60 0.11
CA VAL A 80 -10.34 4.81 -0.03
C VAL A 80 -9.42 5.92 -0.55
N VAL A 81 -9.67 6.39 -1.78
CA VAL A 81 -8.94 7.52 -2.37
C VAL A 81 -9.92 8.62 -2.71
N LEU A 82 -9.86 9.71 -1.94
CA LEU A 82 -10.60 10.94 -2.21
C LEU A 82 -9.84 11.80 -3.22
N TYR A 83 -10.54 12.30 -4.23
CA TYR A 83 -9.96 13.15 -5.27
C TYR A 83 -11.04 14.01 -5.94
N ASN A 84 -10.64 15.09 -6.61
CA ASN A 84 -11.57 15.88 -7.42
C ASN A 84 -11.61 15.37 -8.85
N LYS A 85 -12.72 15.58 -9.57
CA LYS A 85 -12.90 15.23 -10.99
C LYS A 85 -11.79 15.79 -11.91
N GLY A 86 -11.15 16.89 -11.53
CA GLY A 86 -10.03 17.49 -12.26
C GLY A 86 -8.66 16.87 -11.98
N ASP A 87 -8.55 16.00 -10.99
CA ASP A 87 -7.33 15.33 -10.57
C ASP A 87 -7.09 14.04 -11.37
N GLN A 88 -5.83 13.64 -11.46
CA GLN A 88 -5.43 12.36 -12.04
C GLN A 88 -5.02 11.40 -10.93
N VAL A 89 -5.76 10.30 -10.79
CA VAL A 89 -5.41 9.21 -9.87
C VAL A 89 -4.84 8.03 -10.65
N LYS A 90 -3.71 7.50 -10.19
CA LYS A 90 -3.06 6.31 -10.74
C LYS A 90 -2.84 5.29 -9.62
N ILE A 91 -3.61 4.21 -9.64
CA ILE A 91 -3.35 3.05 -8.79
C ILE A 91 -2.12 2.30 -9.34
N ILE A 92 -1.05 2.25 -8.55
CA ILE A 92 0.22 1.57 -8.90
C ILE A 92 0.13 0.10 -8.51
N SER A 93 -0.30 -0.18 -7.29
CA SER A 93 -0.51 -1.55 -6.83
C SER A 93 -1.56 -1.63 -5.73
N ALA A 94 -2.31 -2.73 -5.74
CA ALA A 94 -3.24 -3.10 -4.69
C ALA A 94 -3.14 -4.62 -4.51
N LYS A 95 -2.79 -5.08 -3.31
CA LYS A 95 -2.45 -6.48 -3.03
C LYS A 95 -2.98 -6.91 -1.68
N VAL A 96 -3.29 -8.20 -1.57
CA VAL A 96 -3.67 -8.88 -0.31
C VAL A 96 -2.70 -10.01 -0.06
N PHE A 97 -2.21 -10.13 1.17
CA PHE A 97 -1.28 -11.15 1.63
C PHE A 97 -1.89 -11.91 2.80
N ASN A 98 -1.55 -13.19 2.92
CA ASN A 98 -1.94 -14.00 4.08
C ASN A 98 -1.05 -13.76 5.30
N LYS A 99 -1.33 -14.48 6.37
CA LYS A 99 -0.60 -14.45 7.64
C LYS A 99 0.90 -14.75 7.54
N ASN A 100 1.29 -15.54 6.55
CA ASN A 100 2.69 -15.91 6.27
C ASN A 100 3.39 -14.88 5.36
N GLY A 101 2.67 -13.84 4.92
CA GLY A 101 3.16 -12.82 4.00
C GLY A 101 3.08 -13.21 2.53
N GLU A 102 2.44 -14.34 2.19
CA GLU A 102 2.30 -14.83 0.82
C GLU A 102 1.19 -14.05 0.10
N LEU A 103 1.43 -13.69 -1.16
CA LEU A 103 0.47 -12.94 -1.98
C LEU A 103 -0.76 -13.82 -2.30
N LEU A 104 -1.93 -13.43 -1.79
CA LEU A 104 -3.21 -14.06 -2.07
C LEU A 104 -3.87 -13.49 -3.33
N ASN A 105 -3.84 -12.16 -3.48
CA ASN A 105 -4.53 -11.51 -4.58
C ASN A 105 -3.83 -10.21 -5.00
N LYS A 106 -3.96 -9.88 -6.28
CA LYS A 106 -3.58 -8.60 -6.87
C LYS A 106 -4.81 -7.99 -7.55
N ILE A 107 -5.27 -6.87 -7.00
CA ILE A 107 -6.49 -6.21 -7.43
C ILE A 107 -6.24 -5.51 -8.77
N LYS A 108 -7.19 -5.62 -9.69
CA LYS A 108 -7.13 -4.94 -10.99
C LYS A 108 -7.86 -3.61 -10.86
N ASN A 109 -7.38 -2.59 -11.57
CA ASN A 109 -7.99 -1.25 -11.53
C ASN A 109 -9.48 -1.25 -11.91
N LYS A 110 -9.91 -2.20 -12.76
CA LYS A 110 -11.32 -2.35 -13.16
C LYS A 110 -12.26 -2.84 -12.04
N ASP A 111 -11.68 -3.41 -10.98
CA ASP A 111 -12.44 -3.94 -9.84
C ASP A 111 -12.55 -2.86 -8.73
N ILE A 112 -11.91 -1.69 -8.92
CA ILE A 112 -11.98 -0.54 -8.02
C ILE A 112 -13.14 0.34 -8.48
N GLU A 113 -14.08 0.59 -7.59
CA GLU A 113 -15.27 1.38 -7.86
C GLU A 113 -14.95 2.88 -7.81
N ASP A 114 -15.61 3.65 -8.66
CA ASP A 114 -15.47 5.11 -8.73
C ASP A 114 -16.86 5.74 -8.68
N PHE A 115 -17.15 6.47 -7.59
CA PHE A 115 -18.43 7.13 -7.38
C PHE A 115 -18.25 8.56 -6.86
N SER A 116 -19.29 9.39 -7.05
CA SER A 116 -19.36 10.74 -6.50
C SER A 116 -19.46 10.72 -4.98
N ALA A 117 -18.73 11.59 -4.29
CA ALA A 117 -18.70 11.66 -2.82
C ALA A 117 -19.89 12.45 -2.23
N THR A 118 -21.04 12.45 -2.88
CA THR A 118 -22.23 13.23 -2.48
C THR A 118 -23.17 12.40 -1.59
N GLY A 119 -23.59 12.94 -0.46
CA GLY A 119 -24.76 12.43 0.29
C GLY A 119 -26.07 12.68 -0.47
N GLN A 120 -27.21 12.24 0.08
CA GLN A 120 -28.57 12.30 -0.51
C GLN A 120 -29.09 13.70 -0.93
N GLU A 121 -28.29 14.76 -0.86
CA GLU A 121 -28.70 16.12 -1.22
C GLU A 121 -27.96 16.61 -2.47
N THR A 122 -28.75 17.25 -3.33
CA THR A 122 -28.55 17.53 -4.76
C THR A 122 -27.47 18.56 -5.10
N MET A 123 -26.30 18.51 -4.46
CA MET A 123 -25.14 19.30 -4.90
C MET A 123 -24.26 18.43 -5.78
N ILE A 124 -24.12 18.82 -7.05
CA ILE A 124 -23.10 18.27 -7.95
C ILE A 124 -21.75 18.66 -7.34
N SER A 125 -21.15 17.76 -6.55
CA SER A 125 -19.77 17.92 -6.10
C SER A 125 -18.82 17.30 -7.13
N ASP A 126 -17.70 17.97 -7.37
CA ASP A 126 -16.58 17.39 -8.12
C ASP A 126 -15.79 16.37 -7.28
N ASP A 127 -16.11 16.23 -5.99
CA ASP A 127 -15.52 15.23 -5.10
C ASP A 127 -15.91 13.81 -5.54
N ARG A 128 -14.91 12.96 -5.66
CA ARG A 128 -15.04 11.56 -6.05
C ARG A 128 -14.26 10.67 -5.10
N VAL A 129 -14.69 9.42 -5.02
CA VAL A 129 -14.05 8.38 -4.21
C VAL A 129 -13.74 7.20 -5.11
N LEU A 130 -12.48 6.78 -5.13
CA LEU A 130 -12.14 5.42 -5.52
C LEU A 130 -12.24 4.53 -4.28
N HIS A 131 -12.99 3.45 -4.38
CA HIS A 131 -13.23 2.52 -3.29
C HIS A 131 -12.99 1.09 -3.71
N TYR A 132 -12.39 0.31 -2.82
CA TYR A 132 -12.33 -1.14 -2.95
C TYR A 132 -12.26 -1.79 -1.58
N SER A 133 -13.18 -2.71 -1.32
CA SER A 133 -13.14 -3.59 -0.15
C SER A 133 -12.59 -4.97 -0.53
N PRO A 134 -11.41 -5.36 -0.01
CA PRO A 134 -10.87 -6.68 -0.29
C PRO A 134 -11.73 -7.78 0.37
N PRO A 135 -12.04 -8.88 -0.36
CA PRO A 135 -12.58 -10.06 0.31
C PRO A 135 -11.51 -10.64 1.24
N TYR A 136 -11.91 -11.02 2.44
CA TYR A 136 -11.05 -11.67 3.43
C TYR A 136 -11.65 -13.01 3.85
N SER A 137 -10.80 -14.01 4.07
CA SER A 137 -11.21 -15.34 4.52
C SER A 137 -10.69 -15.68 5.91
N GLU A 138 -9.51 -15.17 6.28
CA GLU A 138 -8.83 -15.49 7.54
C GLU A 138 -8.07 -14.28 8.08
N PHE A 139 -8.01 -14.18 9.41
CA PHE A 139 -7.14 -13.25 10.11
C PHE A 139 -5.89 -13.96 10.66
N PRO A 140 -4.76 -13.24 10.79
CA PRO A 140 -4.52 -11.90 10.25
C PRO A 140 -4.21 -11.97 8.75
N PHE A 141 -4.47 -10.87 8.05
CA PHE A 141 -4.06 -10.68 6.66
C PHE A 141 -3.51 -9.27 6.47
N THR A 142 -2.77 -9.04 5.38
CA THR A 142 -2.19 -7.72 5.09
C THR A 142 -2.69 -7.20 3.75
N VAL A 143 -3.07 -5.92 3.71
CA VAL A 143 -3.32 -5.19 2.46
C VAL A 143 -2.15 -4.25 2.18
N GLU A 144 -1.75 -4.15 0.91
CA GLU A 144 -0.79 -3.14 0.45
C GLU A 144 -1.44 -2.35 -0.67
N TYR A 145 -1.47 -1.03 -0.51
CA TYR A 145 -1.93 -0.09 -1.53
C TYR A 145 -0.84 0.92 -1.86
N GLU A 146 -0.66 1.17 -3.14
CA GLU A 146 0.25 2.17 -3.66
C GLU A 146 -0.44 2.93 -4.80
N TYR A 147 -0.49 4.25 -4.71
CA TYR A 147 -1.12 5.09 -5.71
C TYR A 147 -0.50 6.49 -5.77
N GLU A 148 -0.76 7.17 -6.88
CA GLU A 148 -0.39 8.57 -7.08
C GLU A 148 -1.63 9.41 -7.36
N VAL A 149 -1.67 10.61 -6.79
CA VAL A 149 -2.65 11.65 -7.11
C VAL A 149 -1.90 12.86 -7.64
N SER A 150 -2.30 13.35 -8.81
CA SER A 150 -1.75 14.57 -9.41
C SER A 150 -2.87 15.58 -9.58
N ASN A 151 -2.68 16.77 -9.02
CA ASN A 151 -3.70 17.82 -8.93
C ASN A 151 -3.11 19.15 -9.37
N LYS A 152 -3.96 20.02 -9.94
CA LYS A 152 -3.59 21.34 -10.49
C LYS A 152 -3.70 22.47 -9.46
N ASN A 153 -3.48 22.16 -8.19
CA ASN A 153 -3.47 23.12 -7.08
C ASN A 153 -2.31 22.75 -6.15
N THR A 154 -1.76 23.74 -5.44
CA THR A 154 -0.73 23.53 -4.40
C THR A 154 -1.30 23.19 -3.03
N PHE A 155 -2.63 23.20 -2.88
CA PHE A 155 -3.26 22.76 -1.65
C PHE A 155 -3.22 21.22 -1.58
N PHE A 156 -2.33 20.71 -0.75
CA PHE A 156 -2.30 19.30 -0.38
C PHE A 156 -2.67 19.19 1.10
N SER A 157 -3.62 18.31 1.41
CA SER A 157 -3.83 17.91 2.79
C SER A 157 -2.82 16.81 3.12
N VAL A 158 -2.05 16.96 4.18
CA VAL A 158 -1.30 15.83 4.74
C VAL A 158 -2.29 15.04 5.57
N ILE A 159 -2.80 13.93 5.01
CA ILE A 159 -3.61 12.99 5.76
C ILE A 159 -2.65 12.17 6.62
N PHE A 160 -2.27 12.71 7.79
CA PHE A 160 -1.72 11.86 8.83
C PHE A 160 -2.88 11.03 9.37
N PRO A 161 -2.74 9.69 9.49
CA PRO A 161 -3.80 8.92 10.10
C PRO A 161 -3.98 9.40 11.54
N SER A 162 -5.20 9.76 11.93
CA SER A 162 -5.55 9.80 13.34
C SER A 162 -5.49 8.36 13.83
N PHE A 163 -4.65 8.08 14.83
CA PHE A 163 -4.43 6.73 15.33
C PHE A 163 -5.28 6.52 16.58
N PRO A 164 -6.45 5.86 16.48
CA PRO A 164 -7.17 5.41 17.67
C PRO A 164 -6.30 4.41 18.44
N ALA A 165 -6.61 4.20 19.73
CA ALA A 165 -5.78 3.42 20.64
C ALA A 165 -5.54 1.95 20.20
N ASN A 166 -6.36 1.43 19.28
CA ASN A 166 -6.29 0.09 18.72
C ASN A 166 -5.48 0.00 17.41
N VAL A 167 -4.75 1.05 17.01
CA VAL A 167 -3.91 1.07 15.81
C VAL A 167 -2.45 1.31 16.17
N SER A 168 -1.61 0.34 15.86
CA SER A 168 -0.15 0.43 16.02
C SER A 168 0.55 0.74 14.70
N ILE A 169 1.75 1.33 14.76
CA ILE A 169 2.53 1.71 13.58
C ILE A 169 3.96 1.21 13.73
N GLU A 170 4.48 0.55 12.70
CA GLU A 170 5.89 0.14 12.62
C GLU A 170 6.75 1.21 11.97
N ASN A 171 6.37 1.63 10.76
CA ASN A 171 7.15 2.57 9.96
C ASN A 171 6.24 3.63 9.35
N ALA A 172 6.60 4.90 9.54
CA ALA A 172 5.94 6.03 8.91
C ALA A 172 6.97 7.04 8.40
N LYS A 173 6.80 7.48 7.15
CA LYS A 173 7.64 8.46 6.49
C LYS A 173 6.78 9.48 5.76
N LEU A 174 7.01 10.76 6.07
CA LEU A 174 6.49 11.90 5.34
C LEU A 174 7.65 12.60 4.65
N GLU A 175 7.54 12.82 3.34
CA GLU A 175 8.54 13.55 2.55
C GLU A 175 7.84 14.64 1.74
N ILE A 176 8.30 15.88 1.87
CA ILE A 176 7.77 17.01 1.11
C ILE A 176 8.93 17.63 0.34
N THR A 177 8.79 17.69 -0.98
CA THR A 177 9.80 18.25 -1.89
C THR A 177 9.20 19.40 -2.68
N SER A 178 9.98 20.45 -2.88
CA SER A 178 9.59 21.63 -3.68
C SER A 178 10.75 22.10 -4.55
N PRO A 179 10.47 22.83 -5.64
CA PRO A 179 11.51 23.39 -6.49
C PRO A 179 12.31 24.46 -5.74
N PRO A 180 13.61 24.64 -6.03
CA PRO A 180 14.45 25.63 -5.34
C PRO A 180 13.97 27.09 -5.50
N ILE A 181 13.23 27.37 -6.57
CA ILE A 181 12.67 28.68 -6.88
C ILE A 181 11.19 28.50 -7.18
N MET A 182 10.34 29.12 -6.36
CA MET A 182 8.93 29.32 -6.65
C MET A 182 8.72 30.82 -6.85
N ASN A 183 8.29 31.22 -8.05
CA ASN A 183 7.88 32.60 -8.29
C ASN A 183 6.47 32.75 -7.72
N PHE A 184 6.25 33.72 -6.83
CA PHE A 184 4.95 34.07 -6.26
C PHE A 184 4.42 35.35 -6.91
#